data_AF-A0A940ZV84-F1
#
_entry.id   AF-A0A940ZV84-F1
#
_cell.length_a   1.000
_cell.length_b   1.000
_cell.length_c   1.000
_cell.angle_alpha   90.00
_cell.angle_beta   90.00
_cell.angle_gamma   90.00
#
_symmetry.space_group_name_H-M   'P 1'
#
loop_
_entity.id
_entity.type
_entity.pdbx_description
1 polymer ?
#
loop_
_entity_poly.entity_id
_entity_poly.type
_entity_poly.pdbx_seq_one_letter_code
_entity_poly.pdbx_strand_id
1 'polypeptide(L)' 'MKTKRVFLIVLDSFGIGYLPDAEKYGDVGSNTLKAIAGSDQF' A
#
# COMPACT_ATOMS: atom_id res chain seq x y z
N MET A 1 26.62 -1.47 -18.85
CA MET A 1 26.52 -0.36 -17.87
C MET A 1 25.26 -0.60 -17.05
N LYS A 2 25.39 -0.77 -15.72
CA LYS A 2 24.22 -0.76 -14.82
C LYS A 2 23.39 0.51 -15.08
N THR A 3 22.07 0.43 -14.86
CA THR A 3 21.03 1.42 -15.20
C THR A 3 21.50 2.88 -15.15
N LYS A 4 21.40 3.62 -16.27
CA LYS A 4 21.91 5.01 -16.40
C LYS A 4 21.16 6.01 -15.52
N ARG A 5 19.85 5.84 -15.37
CA ARG A 5 18.95 6.68 -14.55
C ARG A 5 17.81 5.82 -14.01
N VAL A 6 17.33 6.14 -12.81
CA VAL A 6 16.16 5.53 -12.17
C VAL A 6 15.23 6.65 -11.74
N PHE A 7 13.93 6.51 -12.01
CA PHE A 7 12.88 7.37 -11.47
C PHE A 7 12.16 6.58 -10.39
N LEU A 8 12.37 6.95 -9.13
CA LEU A 8 11.69 6.36 -8.00
C LEU A 8 10.48 7.22 -7.66
N ILE A 9 9.30 6.60 -7.59
CA ILE A 9 8.06 7.24 -7.15
C ILE A 9 7.61 6.49 -5.91
N VAL A 10 7.40 7.23 -4.82
CA VAL A 10 6.85 6.69 -3.57
C VAL A 10 5.44 7.21 -3.43
N LEU A 11 4.49 6.29 -3.36
CA LEU A 11 3.11 6.59 -3.01
C LEU A 11 2.98 6.39 -1.50
N ASP A 12 3.17 7.47 -0.75
CA ASP A 12 3.18 7.40 0.71
C ASP A 12 1.85 6.85 1.23
N SER A 13 1.92 5.99 2.25
CA SER A 13 0.79 5.28 2.87
C SER A 13 -0.07 4.36 1.97
N PHE A 14 0.26 4.22 0.67
CA PHE A 14 -0.57 3.47 -0.29
C PHE A 14 -0.37 1.94 -0.19
N GLY A 15 -1.00 1.33 0.81
CA GLY A 15 -1.00 -0.12 1.01
C GLY A 15 -1.98 -0.88 0.09
N ILE A 16 -1.63 -2.11 -0.27
CA ILE A 16 -2.47 -3.01 -1.10
C ILE A 16 -3.05 -4.20 -0.32
N GLY A 17 -2.95 -4.18 1.00
CA GLY A 17 -3.34 -5.26 1.89
C GLY A 17 -2.40 -5.34 3.10
N TYR A 18 -2.87 -6.01 4.14
CA TYR A 18 -2.11 -6.26 5.36
C TYR A 18 -1.01 -7.32 5.12
N LEU A 19 0.08 -7.23 5.88
CA LEU A 19 1.18 -8.21 5.85
C LEU A 19 0.89 -9.43 6.75
N PRO A 20 1.61 -10.55 6.59
CA PRO A 20 1.41 -11.73 7.44
C PRO A 20 1.55 -11.49 8.95
N ASP A 21 2.28 -10.47 9.36
CA ASP A 21 2.51 -10.09 10.76
C ASP A 21 1.52 -9.03 11.28
N ALA A 22 0.46 -8.71 10.52
CA ALA A 22 -0.50 -7.67 10.88
C ALA A 22 -1.18 -7.89 12.25
N GLU A 23 -1.29 -9.13 12.73
CA GLU A 23 -1.80 -9.45 14.07
C GLU A 23 -0.98 -8.76 15.17
N LYS A 24 0.34 -8.65 14.99
CA LYS A 24 1.23 -7.99 15.95
C LYS A 24 0.94 -6.48 16.10
N TYR A 25 0.39 -5.86 15.06
CA TYR A 25 0.14 -4.42 14.99
C TYR A 25 -1.35 -4.08 15.07
N GLY A 26 -2.24 -5.07 15.15
CA GLY A 26 -3.69 -4.85 15.16
C GLY A 26 -4.29 -4.48 13.80
N ASP A 27 -3.56 -4.70 12.70
CA ASP A 27 -3.93 -4.26 11.35
C ASP A 27 -4.50 -5.40 10.48
N VAL A 28 -4.93 -6.51 11.09
CA VAL A 28 -5.54 -7.63 10.36
C VAL A 28 -6.77 -7.14 9.61
N GLY A 29 -6.80 -7.36 8.30
CA GLY A 29 -7.89 -6.91 7.42
C GLY A 29 -7.68 -5.55 6.77
N SER A 30 -6.65 -4.79 7.14
CA SER A 30 -6.33 -3.51 6.50
C SER A 30 -6.03 -3.67 5.00
N ASN A 31 -6.64 -2.83 4.16
CA ASN A 31 -6.36 -2.76 2.72
C ASN A 31 -6.73 -1.37 2.16
N THR A 32 -5.74 -0.50 2.02
CA THR A 32 -5.95 0.91 1.59
C THR A 32 -6.53 1.00 0.20
N LEU A 33 -5.95 0.29 -0.79
CA LEU A 33 -6.45 0.27 -2.17
C LEU A 33 -7.92 -0.18 -2.25
N LYS A 34 -8.28 -1.26 -1.56
CA LYS A 34 -9.67 -1.74 -1.55
C LYS A 34 -10.63 -0.74 -0.91
N ALA A 35 -10.21 -0.11 0.19
CA ALA A 35 -11.04 0.86 0.91
C ALA A 35 -11.36 2.09 0.05
N ILE A 36 -10.37 2.63 -0.66
CA ILE A 36 -10.60 3.79 -1.54
C ILE A 36 -11.36 3.41 -2.82
N ALA A 37 -11.07 2.24 -3.41
CA ALA A 37 -11.71 1.82 -4.66
C ALA A 37 -13.20 1.48 -4.49
N GLY A 38 -13.61 1.12 -3.27
CA GLY A 38 -15.01 0.85 -2.92
C GLY A 38 -15.68 1.98 -2.14
N SER A 39 -15.05 3.15 -2.02
CA SER A 39 -15.61 4.28 -1.29
C SER A 39 -16.57 5.06 -2.18
N ASP A 40 -17.79 5.36 -1.70
CA ASP A 40 -18.74 6.22 -2.40
C ASP A 40 -18.42 7.73 -2.26
N GLN A 41 -17.34 8.07 -1.56
CA GLN A 41 -16.93 9.46 -1.31
C GLN A 41 -15.99 10.02 -2.39
N PHE A 42 -15.55 9.17 -3.32
CA PHE A 42 -14.57 9.49 -4.36
C PHE A 42 -14.97 8.92 -5.72
#